data_AF-A0A2E0XZT1-F1
#
_entry.id   AF-A0A2E0XZT1-F1
#
_cell.length_a   1.000
_cell.length_b   1.000
_cell.length_c   1.000
_cell.angle_alpha   90.00
_cell.angle_beta   90.00
_cell.angle_gamma   90.00
#
_symmetry.space_group_name_H-M   'P 1'
#
loop_
_entity.id
_entity.type
_entity.pdbx_description
1 polymer ?
#
loop_
_entity_poly.entity_id
_entity_poly.type
_entity_poly.pdbx_seq_one_letter_code
_entity_poly.pdbx_strand_id
1 'polypeptide(L)'
;MTKLIARLIMATMLFPLGVIVFIAMIAVASTFTRGPSSLTFLLIWFVEYLFTGVYWIMLWKPIVKWTPQRVSLTGLVAIISLAIGFVFMGIILAFTRDLEPAIALGGLAPPVSFLLLTIWVWQEREDERLERLSRAEGIPIECPGCQYDMRGLKTTLCPECGSSPTLHQLYAGQKSHDAYEISQHEEGPNP
;
A
#
# COMPACT_ATOMS: atom_id res chain seq x y z
N MET A 1 11.71 -9.32 3.22
CA MET A 1 10.50 -8.76 3.88
C MET A 1 10.66 -7.32 4.40
N THR A 2 11.85 -6.88 4.78
CA THR A 2 12.14 -5.51 5.31
C THR A 2 11.64 -4.35 4.44
N LYS A 3 11.73 -4.47 3.10
CA LYS A 3 11.24 -3.43 2.17
C LYS A 3 9.73 -3.18 2.28
N LEU A 4 8.91 -4.20 2.55
CA LEU A 4 7.45 -4.05 2.68
C LEU A 4 7.09 -3.35 4.00
N ILE A 5 7.75 -3.73 5.09
CA ILE A 5 7.54 -3.13 6.42
C ILE A 5 7.92 -1.65 6.40
N ALA A 6 9.08 -1.30 5.86
CA ALA A 6 9.53 0.09 5.76
C ALA A 6 8.53 0.96 4.99
N ARG A 7 7.84 0.41 4.00
CA ARG A 7 6.87 1.13 3.17
C ARG A 7 5.51 1.24 3.80
N LEU A 8 5.08 0.23 4.56
CA LEU A 8 3.91 0.36 5.44
C LEU A 8 4.15 1.48 6.46
N ILE A 9 5.36 1.56 7.03
CA ILE A 9 5.74 2.66 7.92
C ILE A 9 5.74 4.00 7.18
N MET A 10 6.26 4.07 5.95
CA MET A 10 6.21 5.32 5.16
C MET A 10 4.78 5.71 4.75
N ALA A 11 3.88 4.75 4.56
CA ALA A 11 2.46 5.00 4.30
C ALA A 11 1.74 5.47 5.56
N THR A 12 2.04 4.92 6.74
CA THR A 12 1.48 5.43 8.01
C THR A 12 2.01 6.82 8.36
N MET A 13 3.22 7.17 7.91
CA MET A 13 3.80 8.52 8.04
C MET A 13 3.14 9.58 7.14
N LEU A 14 2.42 9.18 6.09
CA LEU A 14 1.73 10.13 5.21
C LEU A 14 0.63 10.90 5.97
N PHE A 15 -0.07 10.24 6.89
CA PHE A 15 -1.13 10.87 7.68
C PHE A 15 -0.62 11.97 8.63
N PRO A 16 0.34 11.72 9.54
CA PRO A 16 0.85 12.78 10.42
C PRO A 16 1.55 13.88 9.62
N LEU A 17 2.21 13.55 8.51
CA LEU A 17 2.87 14.56 7.69
C LEU A 17 1.85 15.45 6.96
N GLY A 18 0.75 14.89 6.46
CA GLY A 18 -0.36 15.68 5.92
C GLY A 18 -1.00 16.60 6.97
N VAL A 19 -1.21 16.10 8.19
CA VAL A 19 -1.68 16.94 9.32
C VAL A 19 -0.72 18.09 9.61
N ILE A 20 0.60 17.86 9.59
CA ILE A 20 1.61 18.90 9.78
C ILE A 20 1.53 19.94 8.67
N VAL A 21 1.44 19.52 7.40
CA VAL A 21 1.32 20.42 6.24
C VAL A 21 0.05 21.25 6.34
N PHE A 22 -1.08 20.63 6.68
CA PHE A 22 -2.37 21.30 6.88
C PHE A 22 -2.30 22.36 7.99
N ILE A 23 -1.77 22.01 9.17
CA ILE A 23 -1.61 22.94 10.30
C ILE A 23 -0.66 24.09 9.94
N ALA A 24 0.46 23.79 9.27
CA ALA A 24 1.41 24.80 8.83
C ALA A 24 0.75 25.79 7.85
N MET A 25 -0.05 25.31 6.89
CA MET A 25 -0.77 26.16 5.96
C MET A 25 -1.82 27.04 6.66
N ILE A 26 -2.55 26.49 7.65
CA ILE A 26 -3.47 27.30 8.48
C ILE A 26 -2.72 28.38 9.24
N ALA A 27 -1.59 28.04 9.86
CA ALA A 27 -0.75 28.98 10.60
C ALA A 27 -0.20 30.09 9.70
N VAL A 28 0.19 29.78 8.47
CA VAL A 28 0.61 30.78 7.49
C VAL A 28 -0.58 31.66 7.11
N ALA A 29 -1.73 31.08 6.78
CA ALA A 29 -2.91 31.85 6.38
C ALA A 29 -3.40 32.81 7.48
N SER A 30 -3.35 32.40 8.74
CA SER A 30 -3.77 33.22 9.88
C SER A 30 -2.86 34.43 10.15
N THR A 31 -1.64 34.46 9.58
CA THR A 31 -0.81 35.68 9.63
C THR A 31 -1.28 36.78 8.68
N PHE A 32 -2.02 36.43 7.62
CA PHE A 32 -2.46 37.36 6.59
C PHE A 32 -3.93 37.79 6.75
N THR A 33 -4.75 36.99 7.43
CA THR A 33 -6.20 37.26 7.59
C THR A 33 -6.63 37.17 9.05
N ARG A 34 -7.71 37.87 9.44
CA ARG A 34 -8.30 37.78 10.79
C ARG A 34 -8.98 36.43 11.09
N GLY A 35 -8.84 35.46 10.20
CA GLY A 35 -9.46 34.15 10.24
C GLY A 35 -9.43 33.50 8.85
N PRO A 36 -9.33 32.16 8.76
CA PRO A 36 -9.37 31.46 7.49
C PRO A 36 -10.78 31.51 6.89
N SER A 37 -10.90 32.14 5.73
CA SER A 37 -12.16 32.12 4.97
C SER A 37 -12.45 30.73 4.39
N SER A 38 -13.69 30.47 3.96
CA SER A 38 -14.03 29.22 3.25
C SER A 38 -13.14 28.96 2.03
N LEU A 39 -12.79 30.01 1.27
CA LEU A 39 -11.87 29.92 0.13
C LEU A 39 -10.47 29.49 0.59
N THR A 40 -10.00 30.03 1.71
CA THR A 40 -8.71 29.65 2.31
C THR A 40 -8.68 28.16 2.61
N PHE A 41 -9.72 27.61 3.25
CA PHE A 41 -9.79 26.18 3.52
C PHE A 41 -9.82 25.33 2.25
N LEU A 42 -10.56 25.75 1.22
CA LEU A 42 -10.59 25.03 -0.07
C LEU A 42 -9.20 24.99 -0.73
N LEU A 43 -8.46 26.11 -0.71
CA LEU A 43 -7.10 26.17 -1.24
C LEU A 43 -6.14 25.28 -0.44
N ILE A 44 -6.23 25.31 0.89
CA ILE A 44 -5.44 24.44 1.77
C ILE A 44 -5.71 22.97 1.44
N TRP A 45 -6.98 22.57 1.34
CA TRP A 45 -7.34 21.19 0.96
C TRP A 45 -6.87 20.81 -0.44
N PHE A 46 -6.93 21.72 -1.40
CA PHE A 46 -6.41 21.48 -2.74
C PHE A 46 -4.90 21.18 -2.71
N VAL A 47 -4.11 21.98 -1.98
CA VAL A 47 -2.68 21.75 -1.82
C VAL A 47 -2.41 20.42 -1.10
N GLU A 48 -3.17 20.12 -0.06
CA GLU A 48 -3.07 18.86 0.70
C GLU A 48 -3.38 17.63 -0.18
N TYR A 49 -4.38 17.70 -1.04
CA TYR A 49 -4.73 16.63 -1.97
C TYR A 49 -3.66 16.43 -3.04
N LEU A 50 -3.10 17.53 -3.55
CA LEU A 50 -1.99 17.47 -4.49
C LEU A 50 -0.76 16.84 -3.83
N PHE A 51 -0.43 17.28 -2.62
CA PHE A 51 0.67 16.74 -1.83
C PHE A 51 0.48 15.22 -1.58
N THR A 52 -0.68 14.82 -1.07
CA THR A 52 -1.03 13.42 -0.81
C THR A 52 -0.94 12.59 -2.08
N GLY A 53 -1.50 13.06 -3.20
CA GLY A 53 -1.48 12.36 -4.48
C GLY A 53 -0.08 12.19 -5.04
N VAL A 54 0.73 13.26 -5.06
CA VAL A 54 2.12 13.21 -5.53
C VAL A 54 2.97 12.28 -4.67
N TYR A 55 2.90 12.44 -3.35
CA TYR A 55 3.62 11.57 -2.42
C TYR A 55 3.21 10.11 -2.61
N TRP A 56 1.91 9.85 -2.79
CA TRP A 56 1.42 8.51 -3.01
C TRP A 56 2.00 7.88 -4.28
N ILE A 57 1.95 8.62 -5.39
CA ILE A 57 2.50 8.18 -6.67
C ILE A 57 3.99 7.89 -6.51
N MET A 58 4.76 8.78 -5.88
CA MET A 58 6.20 8.59 -5.65
C MET A 58 6.51 7.35 -4.80
N LEU A 59 5.70 7.08 -3.78
CA LEU A 59 5.88 5.95 -2.88
C LEU A 59 5.62 4.60 -3.61
N TRP A 60 4.58 4.51 -4.46
CA TRP A 60 4.25 3.26 -5.16
C TRP A 60 4.91 3.04 -6.52
N LYS A 61 5.25 4.10 -7.25
CA LYS A 61 5.85 4.02 -8.59
C LYS A 61 6.99 3.02 -8.73
N PRO A 62 7.97 2.95 -7.80
CA PRO A 62 9.08 2.01 -7.93
C PRO A 62 8.76 0.56 -7.52
N ILE A 63 7.55 0.29 -7.02
CA ILE A 63 7.22 -0.98 -6.34
C ILE A 63 6.38 -1.88 -7.23
N VAL A 64 5.35 -1.29 -7.79
CA VAL A 64 4.26 -2.00 -8.41
C VAL A 64 4.24 -1.59 -9.87
N LYS A 65 3.97 -2.55 -10.76
CA LYS A 65 3.79 -2.24 -12.18
C LYS A 65 2.53 -1.42 -12.36
N TRP A 66 2.67 -0.21 -12.90
CA TRP A 66 1.56 0.67 -13.23
C TRP A 66 0.88 0.18 -14.49
N THR A 67 -0.07 -0.75 -14.33
CA THR A 67 -0.91 -1.21 -15.43
C THR A 67 -2.02 -0.20 -15.73
N PRO A 68 -2.49 -0.07 -16.99
CA PRO A 68 -3.61 0.82 -17.32
C PRO A 68 -4.85 0.59 -16.46
N GLN A 69 -5.12 -0.67 -16.11
CA GLN A 69 -6.23 -1.05 -15.22
C GLN A 69 -6.06 -0.47 -13.80
N ARG A 70 -4.85 -0.48 -13.24
CA ARG A 70 -4.60 0.13 -11.91
C ARG A 70 -4.70 1.64 -11.94
N VAL A 71 -4.28 2.27 -13.03
CA VAL A 71 -4.41 3.73 -13.21
C VAL A 71 -5.88 4.12 -13.24
N SER A 72 -6.71 3.44 -14.03
CA SER A 72 -8.15 3.73 -14.09
C SER A 72 -8.86 3.46 -12.77
N LEU A 73 -8.55 2.34 -12.10
CA LEU A 73 -9.11 2.03 -10.77
C LEU A 73 -8.68 3.04 -9.70
N THR A 74 -7.43 3.49 -9.71
CA THR A 74 -6.95 4.52 -8.76
C THR A 74 -7.64 5.86 -9.02
N GLY A 75 -7.85 6.23 -10.29
CA GLY A 75 -8.65 7.40 -10.66
C GLY A 75 -10.11 7.30 -10.20
N LEU A 76 -10.74 6.14 -10.38
CA LEU A 76 -12.09 5.88 -9.88
C LEU A 76 -12.17 6.00 -8.35
N VAL A 77 -11.20 5.42 -7.64
CA VAL A 77 -11.10 5.53 -6.18
C VAL A 77 -10.94 6.98 -5.73
N ALA A 78 -10.14 7.79 -6.43
CA ALA A 78 -10.01 9.21 -6.13
C ALA A 78 -11.35 9.96 -6.26
N ILE A 79 -12.13 9.66 -7.31
CA ILE A 79 -13.47 10.25 -7.51
C ILE A 79 -14.43 9.81 -6.38
N ILE A 80 -14.44 8.52 -6.03
CA ILE A 80 -15.28 8.00 -4.94
C ILE A 80 -14.91 8.67 -3.62
N SER A 81 -13.62 8.84 -3.33
CA SER A 81 -13.14 9.50 -2.12
C SER A 81 -13.57 10.97 -2.04
N LEU A 82 -13.54 11.71 -3.15
CA LEU A 82 -14.07 13.06 -3.19
C LEU A 82 -15.59 13.09 -2.92
N ALA A 83 -16.35 12.15 -3.49
CA ALA A 83 -17.78 12.04 -3.22
C ALA A 83 -18.07 11.76 -1.74
N ILE A 84 -17.29 10.88 -1.10
CA ILE A 84 -17.36 10.63 0.35
C ILE A 84 -17.11 11.93 1.13
N GLY A 85 -16.13 12.74 0.72
CA GLY A 85 -15.87 14.05 1.32
C GLY A 85 -17.04 15.01 1.24
N PHE A 86 -17.68 15.12 0.07
CA PHE A 86 -18.86 15.97 -0.10
C PHE A 86 -20.05 15.50 0.77
N VAL A 87 -20.27 14.18 0.87
CA VAL A 87 -21.30 13.63 1.75
C VAL A 87 -20.99 13.97 3.21
N PHE A 88 -19.74 13.76 3.65
CA PHE A 88 -19.33 14.06 5.03
C PHE A 88 -19.42 15.55 5.36
N MET A 89 -18.99 16.42 4.44
CA MET A 89 -19.17 17.88 4.53
C MET A 89 -20.65 18.25 4.66
N GLY A 90 -21.53 17.65 3.87
CA GLY A 90 -22.99 17.89 3.93
C GLY A 90 -23.59 17.49 5.27
N ILE A 91 -23.14 16.36 5.85
CA ILE A 91 -23.55 15.93 7.19
C ILE A 91 -23.13 16.97 8.23
N ILE A 92 -21.86 17.39 8.23
CA ILE A 92 -21.35 18.36 9.21
C ILE A 92 -22.05 19.71 9.05
N LEU A 93 -22.29 20.16 7.81
CA LEU A 93 -23.03 21.38 7.53
C LEU A 93 -24.46 21.31 8.10
N ALA A 94 -25.13 20.16 7.99
CA ALA A 94 -26.47 19.98 8.55
C ALA A 94 -26.51 20.10 10.08
N PHE A 95 -25.45 19.64 10.77
CA PHE A 95 -25.36 19.73 12.24
C PHE A 95 -24.90 21.10 12.74
N THR A 96 -23.87 21.67 12.11
CA THR A 96 -23.23 22.91 12.57
C THR A 96 -23.91 24.16 12.05
N ARG A 97 -24.58 24.06 10.87
CA ARG A 97 -25.08 25.20 10.09
C ARG A 97 -24.02 26.22 9.68
N ASP A 98 -22.74 25.86 9.82
CA ASP A 98 -21.60 26.71 9.49
C ASP A 98 -20.74 26.03 8.43
N LEU A 99 -20.42 26.79 7.36
CA LEU A 99 -19.68 26.25 6.22
C LEU A 99 -18.19 26.00 6.54
N GLU A 100 -17.59 26.83 7.39
CA GLU A 100 -16.17 26.74 7.75
C GLU A 100 -15.80 25.41 8.43
N PRO A 101 -16.44 24.99 9.54
CA PRO A 101 -16.17 23.70 10.16
C PRO A 101 -16.56 22.53 9.24
N ALA A 102 -17.59 22.70 8.41
CA ALA A 102 -17.98 21.69 7.42
C ALA A 102 -16.89 21.46 6.37
N ILE A 103 -16.29 22.51 5.80
CA ILE A 103 -15.17 22.37 4.86
C ILE A 103 -13.93 21.85 5.58
N ALA A 104 -13.62 22.39 6.77
CA ALA A 104 -12.43 22.02 7.53
C ALA A 104 -12.44 20.53 7.90
N LEU A 105 -13.56 19.99 8.39
CA LEU A 105 -13.66 18.58 8.78
C LEU A 105 -14.05 17.67 7.61
N GLY A 106 -14.89 18.15 6.70
CA GLY A 106 -15.32 17.46 5.48
C GLY A 106 -14.14 17.10 4.58
N GLY A 107 -13.17 18.00 4.46
CA GLY A 107 -12.01 17.80 3.60
C GLY A 107 -11.02 16.74 4.09
N LEU A 108 -11.14 16.25 5.34
CA LEU A 108 -10.33 15.14 5.85
C LEU A 108 -10.78 13.78 5.29
N ALA A 109 -12.06 13.65 4.93
CA ALA A 109 -12.62 12.37 4.51
C ALA A 109 -12.06 11.85 3.17
N PRO A 110 -11.81 12.66 2.13
CA PRO A 110 -11.19 12.21 0.89
C PRO A 110 -9.81 11.55 1.07
N PRO A 111 -8.78 12.16 1.70
CA PRO A 111 -7.46 11.53 1.81
C PRO A 111 -7.52 10.24 2.64
N VAL A 112 -8.31 10.22 3.73
CA VAL A 112 -8.46 9.01 4.55
C VAL A 112 -9.11 7.87 3.75
N SER A 113 -10.26 8.13 3.12
CA SER A 113 -10.95 7.12 2.32
C SER A 113 -10.12 6.67 1.11
N PHE A 114 -9.37 7.59 0.49
CA PHE A 114 -8.50 7.29 -0.64
C PHE A 114 -7.38 6.33 -0.25
N LEU A 115 -6.73 6.56 0.89
CA LEU A 115 -5.71 5.64 1.40
C LEU A 115 -6.30 4.25 1.71
N LEU A 116 -7.46 4.20 2.36
CA LEU A 116 -8.11 2.91 2.69
C LEU A 116 -8.55 2.14 1.44
N LEU A 117 -9.15 2.81 0.46
CA LEU A 117 -9.63 2.19 -0.77
C LEU A 117 -8.48 1.79 -1.70
N THR A 118 -7.40 2.57 -1.75
CA THR A 118 -6.23 2.22 -2.56
C THR A 118 -5.49 0.99 -2.03
N ILE A 119 -5.59 0.65 -0.74
CA ILE A 119 -5.06 -0.63 -0.23
C ILE A 119 -5.67 -1.83 -1.00
N TRP A 120 -6.95 -1.77 -1.34
CA TRP A 120 -7.63 -2.84 -2.10
C TRP A 120 -7.22 -2.87 -3.58
N VAL A 121 -7.10 -1.70 -4.21
CA VAL A 121 -6.69 -1.60 -5.63
C VAL A 121 -5.24 -2.07 -5.84
N TRP A 122 -4.39 -1.86 -4.84
CA TRP A 122 -2.95 -2.13 -4.92
C TRP A 122 -2.55 -3.45 -4.25
N GLN A 123 -3.51 -4.34 -3.95
CA GLN A 123 -3.18 -5.70 -3.56
C GLN A 123 -2.38 -6.38 -4.68
N GLU A 124 -1.33 -7.09 -4.27
CA GLU A 124 -0.54 -7.94 -5.16
C GLU A 124 -1.44 -9.05 -5.68
N ARG A 125 -1.61 -9.11 -7.01
CA ARG A 125 -2.36 -10.19 -7.65
C ARG A 125 -1.53 -11.47 -7.66
N GLU A 126 -2.20 -12.62 -7.75
CA GLU A 126 -1.55 -13.93 -7.71
C GLU A 126 -0.54 -14.13 -8.86
N ASP A 127 -0.86 -13.63 -10.05
CA ASP A 127 0.00 -13.65 -11.23
C ASP A 127 1.30 -12.86 -11.01
N GLU A 128 1.21 -11.66 -10.44
CA GLU A 128 2.37 -10.84 -10.10
C GLU A 128 3.22 -11.47 -9.00
N ARG A 129 2.57 -12.10 -8.01
CA ARG A 129 3.26 -12.84 -6.96
C ARG A 129 4.04 -14.01 -7.54
N LEU A 130 3.43 -14.78 -8.44
CA LEU A 130 4.08 -15.90 -9.11
C LEU A 130 5.25 -15.43 -9.99
N GLU A 131 5.08 -14.34 -10.74
CA GLU A 131 6.16 -13.75 -11.54
C GLU A 131 7.33 -13.24 -10.67
N ARG A 132 7.04 -12.68 -9.50
CA ARG A 132 8.08 -12.27 -8.55
C ARG A 132 8.82 -13.48 -7.97
N LEU A 133 8.09 -14.54 -7.65
CA LEU A 133 8.66 -15.77 -7.09
C LEU A 133 9.47 -16.53 -8.15
N SER A 134 9.05 -16.52 -9.41
CA SER A 134 9.84 -17.11 -10.51
C SER A 134 11.12 -16.32 -10.76
N ARG A 135 11.09 -14.97 -10.74
CA ARG A 135 12.30 -14.15 -10.86
C ARG A 135 13.23 -14.20 -9.66
N ALA A 136 12.78 -14.70 -8.52
CA ALA A 136 13.64 -15.03 -7.39
C ALA A 136 14.46 -16.32 -7.63
N GLU A 137 14.46 -16.83 -8.87
CA GLU A 137 15.42 -17.74 -9.52
C GLU A 137 16.71 -17.89 -8.71
N GLY A 138 16.70 -18.88 -7.83
CA GLY A 138 17.73 -19.07 -6.82
C GLY A 138 17.25 -19.97 -5.70
N ILE A 139 15.99 -19.81 -5.28
CA ILE A 139 15.39 -20.71 -4.29
C ILE A 139 14.98 -22.01 -5.00
N PRO A 140 15.62 -23.16 -4.69
CA PRO A 140 15.23 -24.44 -5.27
C PRO A 140 13.79 -24.77 -4.87
N ILE A 141 12.98 -25.24 -5.83
CA ILE A 141 11.63 -25.73 -5.55
C ILE A 141 11.76 -27.24 -5.44
N GLU A 142 11.92 -27.75 -4.23
CA GLU A 142 12.15 -29.18 -4.02
C GLU A 142 10.86 -29.94 -3.77
N CYS A 143 10.79 -31.18 -4.27
CA CYS A 143 9.69 -32.08 -3.96
C CYS A 143 9.73 -32.48 -2.46
N PRO A 144 8.66 -32.33 -1.68
CA PRO A 144 8.67 -32.66 -0.25
C PRO A 144 8.85 -34.16 0.03
N GLY A 145 8.66 -35.02 -0.98
CA GLY A 145 8.83 -36.48 -0.84
C GLY A 145 10.25 -36.96 -1.07
N CYS A 146 10.98 -36.38 -2.03
CA CYS A 146 12.30 -36.89 -2.46
C CYS A 146 13.36 -35.81 -2.65
N GLN A 147 13.06 -34.55 -2.35
CA GLN A 147 13.93 -33.38 -2.50
C GLN A 147 14.41 -33.09 -3.93
N TYR A 148 13.80 -33.73 -4.94
CA TYR A 148 14.11 -33.45 -6.34
C TYR A 148 13.78 -32.00 -6.70
N ASP A 149 14.68 -31.34 -7.42
CA ASP A 149 14.50 -29.97 -7.92
C ASP A 149 13.44 -29.92 -9.02
N MET A 150 12.28 -29.39 -8.68
CA MET A 150 11.12 -29.25 -9.55
C MET A 150 11.20 -27.99 -10.43
N ARG A 151 12.28 -27.21 -10.37
CA ARG A 151 12.45 -26.00 -11.22
C ARG A 151 12.42 -26.38 -12.71
N GLY A 152 11.69 -25.59 -13.50
CA GLY A 152 11.58 -25.78 -14.94
C GLY A 152 10.58 -26.85 -15.40
N LEU A 153 9.98 -27.61 -14.48
CA LEU A 153 8.90 -28.54 -14.81
C LEU A 153 7.57 -27.79 -15.03
N LYS A 154 6.83 -28.18 -16.07
CA LYS A 154 5.48 -27.64 -16.37
C LYS A 154 4.36 -28.36 -15.61
N THR A 155 4.68 -29.44 -14.93
CA THR A 155 3.72 -30.32 -14.26
C THR A 155 4.04 -30.33 -12.76
N THR A 156 3.01 -30.51 -11.93
CA THR A 156 3.18 -30.70 -10.49
C THR A 156 3.57 -32.14 -10.12
N LEU A 157 3.66 -33.06 -11.08
CA LEU A 157 4.10 -34.43 -10.87
C LEU A 157 5.63 -34.49 -10.80
N CYS A 158 6.17 -34.98 -9.69
CA CYS A 158 7.59 -35.23 -9.53
C CYS A 158 8.03 -36.43 -10.39
N PRO A 159 9.04 -36.30 -11.27
CA PRO A 159 9.49 -37.38 -12.13
C PRO A 159 10.17 -38.51 -11.36
N GLU A 160 10.76 -38.23 -10.20
CA GLU A 160 11.50 -39.23 -9.44
C GLU A 160 10.61 -40.10 -8.55
N CYS A 161 9.69 -39.48 -7.79
CA CYS A 161 8.87 -40.20 -6.82
C CYS A 161 7.37 -40.27 -7.18
N GLY A 162 6.96 -39.66 -8.29
CA GLY A 162 5.57 -39.67 -8.77
C GLY A 162 4.58 -38.88 -7.88
N SER A 163 5.06 -38.13 -6.88
CA SER A 163 4.17 -37.32 -6.05
C SER A 163 3.63 -36.13 -6.84
N SER A 164 2.39 -35.74 -6.58
CA SER A 164 1.76 -34.56 -7.19
C SER A 164 1.44 -33.50 -6.12
N PRO A 165 2.45 -32.91 -5.46
CA PRO A 165 2.22 -31.94 -4.40
C PRO A 165 1.42 -30.75 -4.92
N THR A 166 0.51 -30.25 -4.07
CA THR A 166 -0.17 -28.99 -4.36
C THR A 166 0.83 -27.85 -4.29
N LEU A 167 0.54 -26.74 -4.99
CA LEU A 167 1.37 -25.53 -4.94
C LEU A 167 1.63 -25.09 -3.48
N HIS A 168 0.62 -25.20 -2.62
CA HIS A 168 0.73 -24.91 -1.19
C HIS A 168 1.72 -25.84 -0.46
N GLN A 169 1.77 -27.13 -0.78
CA GLN A 169 2.71 -28.07 -0.17
C GLN A 169 4.15 -27.80 -0.60
N LEU A 170 4.36 -27.46 -1.88
CA LEU A 170 5.69 -27.04 -2.38
C LEU A 170 6.17 -25.79 -1.64
N TYR A 171 5.31 -24.78 -1.48
CA TYR A 171 5.67 -23.58 -0.71
C TYR A 171 5.89 -23.84 0.78
N ALA A 172 5.11 -24.74 1.39
CA ALA A 172 5.29 -25.09 2.80
C ALA A 172 6.65 -25.76 3.04
N GLY A 173 7.11 -26.62 2.12
CA GLY A 173 8.42 -27.29 2.20
C GLY A 173 9.61 -26.34 2.06
N GLN A 174 9.48 -25.25 1.30
CA GLN A 174 10.55 -24.25 1.19
C GLN A 174 10.79 -23.50 2.50
N LYS A 175 9.73 -23.20 3.25
CA LYS A 175 9.81 -22.41 4.48
C LYS A 175 10.61 -23.13 5.59
N SER A 176 10.63 -24.47 5.59
CA SER A 176 11.48 -25.25 6.50
C SER A 176 12.96 -25.19 6.13
N HIS A 177 13.30 -25.03 4.85
CA HIS A 177 14.70 -24.96 4.40
C HIS A 177 15.32 -23.60 4.76
N ASP A 178 14.60 -22.50 4.55
CA ASP A 178 15.04 -21.15 4.96
C ASP A 178 15.29 -21.08 6.47
N ALA A 179 14.43 -21.69 7.28
CA ALA A 179 14.60 -21.72 8.74
C ALA A 179 15.84 -22.54 9.17
N TYR A 180 16.14 -23.61 8.44
CA TYR A 180 17.32 -24.44 8.70
C TYR A 180 18.62 -23.71 8.34
N GLU A 181 18.70 -23.07 7.16
CA GLU A 181 19.89 -22.28 6.78
C GLU A 181 20.17 -21.12 7.75
N ILE A 182 19.14 -20.43 8.22
CA ILE A 182 19.29 -19.36 9.24
C ILE A 182 19.86 -19.93 10.54
N SER A 183 19.37 -21.09 11.00
CA SER A 183 19.86 -21.72 12.23
C SER A 183 21.33 -22.16 12.13
N GLN A 184 21.79 -22.64 10.97
CA GLN A 184 23.20 -23.00 10.77
C GLN A 184 24.13 -21.80 10.71
N HIS A 185 23.65 -20.64 10.25
CA HIS A 185 24.43 -19.40 10.25
C HIS A 185 24.55 -18.75 11.63
N GLU A 186 23.58 -18.94 12.53
CA GLU A 186 23.64 -18.44 13.90
C GLU A 186 24.57 -19.25 14.81
N GLU A 187 24.84 -20.52 14.51
CA GLU A 187 25.79 -21.37 15.26
C GLU A 187 27.25 -21.28 14.75
N GLY A 188 27.56 -20.33 13.86
CA GLY A 188 28.93 -20.05 13.43
C GLY A 188 29.85 -19.75 14.63
N PRO A 189 31.08 -20.29 14.64
CA PRO A 189 31.94 -20.25 15.83
C PRO A 189 32.22 -18.82 16.27
N ASN A 190 31.76 -18.47 17.48
CA ASN A 190 32.19 -17.27 18.18
C ASN A 190 33.72 -17.34 18.36
N PRO A 191 34.50 -16.38 17.81
CA PRO A 191 35.94 -16.32 18.02
C PRO A 191 36.31 -15.99 19.47
#